data_AF-A0A7C3LIW9-F1
#
_entry.id   AF-A0A7C3LIW9-F1
#
_cell.length_a   1.000
_cell.length_b   1.000
_cell.length_c   1.000
_cell.angle_alpha   90.00
_cell.angle_beta   90.00
_cell.angle_gamma   90.00
#
_symmetry.space_group_name_H-M   'P 1'
#
loop_
_entity.id
_entity.type
_entity.pdbx_description
1 polymer ?
#
loop_
_entity_poly.entity_id
_entity_poly.type
_entity_poly.pdbx_seq_one_letter_code
_entity_poly.pdbx_strand_id
1 'polypeptide(L)'
;MTGEAGDPVDIDATAVLTSSGIVTPDGVEGWSLSIRADGLHITQATTAGTSGALIADGGLRLEDGFENIQLTSGTDNIGVVAAVVLATATDVTLPPSGSERILRLTIQAQAPNPFVSGGQFFCDPLEGRLYFSDGLRGAGQAVKNKVSYRGIDYRPALGSTTVSVCPRIQQPRFTLSFDVPPTQAGEAGESTSYEARALLATDANSSQDGAEGWSVGIASLGGRIISATTSGTVAALSTSGGLRRIDGFERTELTSGAGNQGVVSAVTLSTSSGTTLPPTGTQRILRMTVEAATPQPVTSAGQFSCD
;
A
#
# COMPACT_ATOMS: atom_id res chain seq x y z
N MET A 1 -0.17 -9.91 -1.02
CA MET A 1 0.46 -9.01 -2.02
C MET A 1 -0.23 -7.65 -1.93
N THR A 2 0.45 -6.56 -2.26
CA THR A 2 -0.06 -5.19 -2.05
C THR A 2 -0.05 -4.39 -3.36
N GLY A 3 -1.19 -3.79 -3.74
CA GLY A 3 -1.29 -2.77 -4.80
C GLY A 3 -1.98 -1.50 -4.28
N GLU A 4 -2.15 -0.47 -5.09
CA GLU A 4 -2.98 0.68 -4.69
C GLU A 4 -4.45 0.27 -4.57
N ALA A 5 -5.23 1.05 -3.81
CA ALA A 5 -6.66 0.77 -3.63
C ALA A 5 -7.41 0.84 -4.97
N GLY A 6 -8.19 -0.19 -5.28
CA GLY A 6 -8.96 -0.28 -6.53
C GLY A 6 -8.13 -0.65 -7.77
N ASP A 7 -6.81 -0.70 -7.68
CA ASP A 7 -5.95 -1.09 -8.79
C ASP A 7 -5.89 -2.62 -8.94
N PRO A 8 -5.73 -3.11 -10.19
CA PRO A 8 -5.43 -4.52 -10.41
C PRO A 8 -4.05 -4.85 -9.83
N VAL A 9 -3.99 -5.95 -9.09
CA VAL A 9 -2.77 -6.56 -8.58
C VAL A 9 -2.46 -7.78 -9.42
N ASP A 10 -1.29 -7.78 -10.06
CA ASP A 10 -0.76 -8.95 -10.74
C ASP A 10 -0.06 -9.89 -9.75
N ILE A 11 -0.36 -11.17 -9.89
CA ILE A 11 0.03 -12.26 -9.00
C ILE A 11 0.61 -13.37 -9.86
N ASP A 12 1.88 -13.70 -9.59
CA ASP A 12 2.51 -14.88 -10.17
C ASP A 12 2.12 -16.14 -9.40
N ALA A 13 1.58 -17.12 -10.11
CA ALA A 13 1.33 -18.45 -9.57
C ALA A 13 2.01 -19.52 -10.43
N THR A 14 2.34 -20.65 -9.83
CA THR A 14 3.00 -21.76 -10.53
C THR A 14 2.28 -23.07 -10.22
N ALA A 15 1.86 -23.78 -11.26
CA ALA A 15 1.43 -25.16 -11.15
C ALA A 15 2.65 -26.05 -10.90
N VAL A 16 2.55 -26.87 -9.86
CA VAL A 16 3.61 -27.81 -9.45
C VAL A 16 3.08 -29.22 -9.57
N LEU A 17 3.87 -30.10 -10.19
CA LEU A 17 3.63 -31.53 -10.21
C LEU A 17 4.59 -32.21 -9.25
N THR A 18 4.03 -32.96 -8.30
CA THR A 18 4.81 -33.75 -7.35
C THR A 18 4.72 -35.23 -7.70
N SER A 19 5.86 -35.84 -7.99
CA SER A 19 6.00 -37.27 -8.27
C SER A 19 6.59 -37.98 -7.06
N SER A 20 6.07 -39.17 -6.75
CA SER A 20 6.62 -40.07 -5.75
C SER A 20 6.26 -41.52 -6.07
N GLY A 21 7.01 -42.48 -5.52
CA GLY A 21 6.75 -43.91 -5.71
C GLY A 21 7.12 -44.48 -7.09
N ILE A 22 7.72 -43.67 -7.97
CA ILE A 22 8.28 -44.15 -9.24
C ILE A 22 9.62 -44.84 -8.94
N VAL A 23 9.71 -46.14 -9.24
CA VAL A 23 10.90 -46.99 -8.97
C VAL A 23 11.88 -47.05 -10.14
N THR A 24 11.58 -46.31 -11.21
CA THR A 24 12.34 -46.29 -12.45
C THR A 24 13.09 -44.98 -12.59
N PRO A 25 14.15 -44.91 -13.40
CA PRO A 25 14.86 -43.66 -13.62
C PRO A 25 14.02 -42.60 -14.32
N ASP A 26 13.06 -43.02 -15.15
CA ASP A 26 12.20 -42.11 -15.93
C ASP A 26 10.98 -41.67 -15.11
N GLY A 27 10.62 -40.40 -15.21
CA GLY A 27 9.40 -39.83 -14.64
C GLY A 27 8.35 -39.48 -15.70
N VAL A 28 7.54 -38.47 -15.42
CA VAL A 28 6.44 -38.01 -16.29
C VAL A 28 6.98 -37.39 -17.58
N GLU A 29 6.46 -37.77 -18.75
CA GLU A 29 6.87 -37.26 -20.06
C GLU A 29 5.95 -36.18 -20.64
N GLY A 30 4.76 -36.03 -20.06
CA GLY A 30 3.77 -35.05 -20.52
C GLY A 30 2.64 -34.84 -19.53
N TRP A 31 1.88 -33.78 -19.74
CA TRP A 31 0.73 -33.45 -18.91
C TRP A 31 -0.31 -32.66 -19.68
N SER A 32 -1.55 -32.75 -19.20
CA SER A 32 -2.62 -31.84 -19.57
C SER A 32 -3.25 -31.27 -18.30
N LEU A 33 -3.46 -29.96 -18.28
CA LEU A 33 -3.95 -29.21 -17.14
C LEU A 33 -5.20 -28.44 -17.54
N SER A 34 -6.10 -28.32 -16.58
CA SER A 34 -7.30 -27.50 -16.63
C SER A 34 -7.43 -26.82 -15.27
N ILE A 35 -7.23 -25.50 -15.25
CA ILE A 35 -7.07 -24.68 -14.03
C ILE A 35 -8.10 -23.56 -14.02
N ARG A 36 -8.81 -23.42 -12.90
CA ARG A 36 -9.80 -22.36 -12.67
C ARG A 36 -9.36 -21.43 -11.55
N ALA A 37 -9.98 -20.25 -11.57
CA ALA A 37 -9.86 -19.24 -10.55
C ALA A 37 -11.25 -18.73 -10.13
N ASP A 38 -11.52 -18.68 -8.83
CA ASP A 38 -12.69 -18.04 -8.24
C ASP A 38 -12.25 -16.76 -7.53
N GLY A 39 -12.96 -15.64 -7.75
CA GLY A 39 -12.59 -14.34 -7.17
C GLY A 39 -11.30 -13.72 -7.74
N LEU A 40 -10.67 -14.37 -8.73
CA LEU A 40 -9.46 -13.93 -9.41
C LEU A 40 -9.63 -14.12 -10.92
N HIS A 41 -8.80 -13.45 -11.72
CA HIS A 41 -8.81 -13.57 -13.18
C HIS A 41 -7.45 -14.03 -13.70
N ILE A 42 -7.38 -15.19 -14.37
CA ILE A 42 -6.13 -15.62 -15.00
C ILE A 42 -5.96 -14.86 -16.32
N THR A 43 -4.91 -14.07 -16.44
CA THR A 43 -4.63 -13.20 -17.60
C THR A 43 -3.57 -13.76 -18.54
N GLN A 44 -2.70 -14.64 -18.04
CA GLN A 44 -1.66 -15.28 -18.83
C GLN A 44 -1.32 -16.67 -18.29
N ALA A 45 -0.87 -17.55 -19.18
CA ALA A 45 -0.26 -18.81 -18.83
C ALA A 45 0.92 -19.12 -19.78
N THR A 46 2.00 -19.67 -19.25
CA THR A 46 3.21 -19.99 -20.03
C THR A 46 4.03 -21.10 -19.37
N THR A 47 4.78 -21.86 -20.15
CA THR A 47 5.83 -22.75 -19.62
C THR A 47 7.15 -22.04 -19.32
N ALA A 48 7.36 -20.79 -19.73
CA ALA A 48 8.64 -20.09 -19.54
C ALA A 48 9.09 -20.08 -18.06
N GLY A 49 10.35 -20.45 -17.80
CA GLY A 49 10.90 -20.60 -16.45
C GLY A 49 10.40 -21.84 -15.69
N THR A 50 9.83 -22.82 -16.40
CA THR A 50 9.35 -24.10 -15.85
C THR A 50 9.98 -25.27 -16.61
N SER A 51 9.82 -26.48 -16.09
CA SER A 51 10.34 -27.71 -16.72
C SER A 51 9.67 -28.00 -18.07
N GLY A 52 8.50 -27.41 -18.35
CA GLY A 52 7.83 -27.50 -19.65
C GLY A 52 8.35 -26.56 -20.75
N ALA A 53 9.26 -25.63 -20.42
CA ALA A 53 9.84 -24.72 -21.40
C ALA A 53 10.78 -25.48 -22.37
N LEU A 54 11.09 -24.86 -23.51
CA LEU A 54 12.13 -25.38 -24.40
C LEU A 54 13.48 -25.45 -23.68
N ILE A 55 14.34 -26.40 -24.08
CA ILE A 55 15.73 -26.48 -23.58
C ILE A 55 16.48 -25.17 -23.81
N ALA A 56 16.27 -24.51 -24.94
CA ALA A 56 16.88 -23.21 -25.24
C ALA A 56 16.51 -22.13 -24.19
N ASP A 57 15.37 -22.29 -23.52
CA ASP A 57 14.86 -21.38 -22.48
C ASP A 57 15.07 -21.93 -21.06
N GLY A 58 15.88 -22.98 -20.91
CA GLY A 58 16.23 -23.59 -19.62
C GLY A 58 15.20 -24.60 -19.08
N GLY A 59 14.25 -25.05 -19.89
CA GLY A 59 13.35 -26.16 -19.55
C GLY A 59 13.86 -27.52 -20.04
N LEU A 60 12.96 -28.51 -20.10
CA LEU A 60 13.27 -29.87 -20.56
C LEU A 60 12.68 -30.20 -21.94
N ARG A 61 11.75 -29.39 -22.46
CA ARG A 61 11.05 -29.70 -23.71
C ARG A 61 11.99 -29.54 -24.91
N LEU A 62 11.99 -30.54 -25.78
CA LEU A 62 12.70 -30.50 -27.05
C LEU A 62 11.88 -29.79 -28.14
N GLU A 63 12.54 -29.47 -29.25
CA GLU A 63 11.91 -28.87 -30.43
C GLU A 63 10.87 -29.80 -31.09
N ASP A 64 11.04 -31.12 -30.96
CA ASP A 64 10.07 -32.13 -31.38
C ASP A 64 9.00 -32.42 -30.31
N GLY A 65 9.06 -31.73 -29.17
CA GLY A 65 8.01 -31.74 -28.15
C GLY A 65 6.78 -30.94 -28.57
N PHE A 66 5.79 -30.88 -27.68
CA PHE A 66 4.52 -30.19 -27.93
C PHE A 66 4.15 -29.29 -26.76
N GLU A 67 3.63 -28.11 -27.06
CA GLU A 67 3.00 -27.21 -26.09
C GLU A 67 1.79 -26.54 -26.73
N ASN A 68 0.67 -26.55 -26.02
CA ASN A 68 -0.51 -25.77 -26.37
C ASN A 68 -1.17 -25.25 -25.09
N ILE A 69 -1.19 -23.93 -24.94
CA ILE A 69 -1.77 -23.24 -23.79
C ILE A 69 -2.82 -22.26 -24.30
N GLN A 70 -3.99 -22.28 -23.69
CA GLN A 70 -5.08 -21.38 -24.04
C GLN A 70 -5.77 -20.87 -22.78
N LEU A 71 -6.02 -19.57 -22.76
CA LEU A 71 -7.03 -18.99 -21.87
C LEU A 71 -8.41 -19.40 -22.40
N THR A 72 -9.29 -19.73 -21.46
CA THR A 72 -10.66 -20.16 -21.74
C THR A 72 -11.63 -19.08 -21.25
N SER A 73 -12.75 -18.95 -21.94
CA SER A 73 -13.80 -17.97 -21.64
C SER A 73 -15.19 -18.57 -21.79
N GLY A 74 -16.20 -17.83 -21.29
CA GLY A 74 -17.60 -18.26 -21.26
C GLY A 74 -18.05 -18.75 -19.89
N THR A 75 -19.36 -18.81 -19.66
CA THR A 75 -19.95 -19.28 -18.40
C THR A 75 -19.45 -20.69 -18.09
N ASP A 76 -18.98 -20.90 -16.85
CA ASP A 76 -18.36 -22.15 -16.39
C ASP A 76 -17.13 -22.63 -17.17
N ASN A 77 -16.54 -21.77 -18.01
CA ASN A 77 -15.37 -22.09 -18.84
C ASN A 77 -14.30 -20.99 -18.76
N ILE A 78 -14.23 -20.26 -17.66
CA ILE A 78 -13.17 -19.27 -17.42
C ILE A 78 -12.00 -19.94 -16.71
N GLY A 79 -10.81 -19.83 -17.28
CA GLY A 79 -9.59 -20.45 -16.73
C GLY A 79 -8.52 -20.68 -17.78
N VAL A 80 -7.66 -21.67 -17.55
CA VAL A 80 -6.58 -22.07 -18.47
C VAL A 80 -6.67 -23.56 -18.77
N VAL A 81 -6.44 -23.90 -20.04
CA VAL A 81 -6.06 -25.26 -20.44
C VAL A 81 -4.63 -25.26 -20.96
N ALA A 82 -3.87 -26.29 -20.62
CA ALA A 82 -2.51 -26.49 -21.11
C ALA A 82 -2.29 -27.97 -21.44
N ALA A 83 -1.55 -28.26 -22.51
CA ALA A 83 -1.06 -29.58 -22.84
C ALA A 83 0.42 -29.47 -23.22
N VAL A 84 1.26 -30.30 -22.60
CA VAL A 84 2.71 -30.32 -22.82
C VAL A 84 3.18 -31.76 -22.97
N VAL A 85 4.03 -32.00 -23.95
CA VAL A 85 4.80 -33.24 -24.13
C VAL A 85 6.25 -32.85 -24.31
N LEU A 86 7.15 -33.44 -23.51
CA LEU A 86 8.55 -33.02 -23.48
C LEU A 86 9.30 -33.35 -24.77
N ALA A 87 9.05 -34.52 -25.36
CA ALA A 87 9.61 -34.94 -26.65
C ALA A 87 8.71 -36.02 -27.28
N THR A 88 8.77 -36.17 -28.61
CA THR A 88 7.95 -37.18 -29.31
C THR A 88 8.78 -38.27 -29.95
N ALA A 89 10.06 -38.01 -30.22
CA ALA A 89 10.99 -38.96 -30.82
C ALA A 89 11.95 -39.60 -29.81
N THR A 90 12.14 -39.00 -28.64
CA THR A 90 13.08 -39.46 -27.61
C THR A 90 12.44 -39.46 -26.22
N ASP A 91 13.00 -40.26 -25.32
CA ASP A 91 12.54 -40.33 -23.93
C ASP A 91 13.11 -39.14 -23.14
N VAL A 92 12.29 -38.12 -22.96
CA VAL A 92 12.56 -37.00 -22.04
C VAL A 92 11.50 -36.96 -20.98
N THR A 93 11.92 -37.00 -19.72
CA THR A 93 11.02 -37.07 -18.57
C THR A 93 11.41 -36.10 -17.47
N LEU A 94 10.44 -35.70 -16.66
CA LEU A 94 10.70 -35.09 -15.35
C LEU A 94 11.44 -36.08 -14.44
N PRO A 95 12.13 -35.62 -13.38
CA PRO A 95 12.64 -36.52 -12.36
C PRO A 95 11.55 -37.47 -11.80
N PRO A 96 11.90 -38.74 -11.50
CA PRO A 96 10.93 -39.74 -11.05
C PRO A 96 10.36 -39.43 -9.65
N SER A 97 11.02 -38.56 -8.90
CA SER A 97 10.54 -38.11 -7.60
C SER A 97 10.89 -36.65 -7.38
N GLY A 98 10.06 -35.94 -6.61
CA GLY A 98 10.26 -34.53 -6.30
C GLY A 98 9.13 -33.67 -6.82
N SER A 99 9.35 -32.35 -6.82
CA SER A 99 8.36 -31.37 -7.26
C SER A 99 8.92 -30.50 -8.37
N GLU A 100 8.20 -30.48 -9.49
CA GLU A 100 8.58 -29.74 -10.69
C GLU A 100 7.57 -28.63 -10.98
N ARG A 101 8.08 -27.46 -11.34
CA ARG A 101 7.23 -26.37 -11.85
C ARG A 101 6.92 -26.71 -13.30
N ILE A 102 5.64 -26.70 -13.69
CA ILE A 102 5.23 -27.17 -15.02
C ILE A 102 4.37 -26.17 -15.81
N LEU A 103 3.86 -25.13 -15.15
CA LEU A 103 3.15 -24.03 -15.78
C LEU A 103 3.19 -22.81 -14.88
N ARG A 104 3.50 -21.63 -15.41
CA ARG A 104 3.37 -20.35 -14.72
C ARG A 104 2.10 -19.65 -15.20
N LEU A 105 1.42 -18.98 -14.28
CA LEU A 105 0.21 -18.20 -14.49
C LEU A 105 0.44 -16.77 -14.02
N THR A 106 -0.07 -15.81 -14.78
CA THR A 106 -0.30 -14.45 -14.29
C THR A 106 -1.78 -14.33 -13.95
N ILE A 107 -2.05 -13.92 -12.72
CA ILE A 107 -3.39 -13.79 -12.16
C ILE A 107 -3.59 -12.35 -11.75
N GLN A 108 -4.74 -11.79 -12.08
CA GLN A 108 -5.13 -10.45 -11.69
C GLN A 108 -6.24 -10.51 -10.65
N ALA A 109 -6.15 -9.64 -9.65
CA ALA A 109 -7.17 -9.43 -8.63
C ALA A 109 -7.38 -7.93 -8.41
N GLN A 110 -8.60 -7.48 -8.13
CA GLN A 110 -8.81 -6.09 -7.73
C GLN A 110 -8.61 -5.95 -6.23
N ALA A 111 -7.66 -5.10 -5.82
CA ALA A 111 -7.47 -4.82 -4.41
C ALA A 111 -8.72 -4.10 -3.85
N PRO A 112 -9.31 -4.57 -2.74
CA PRO A 112 -10.46 -3.90 -2.13
C PRO A 112 -10.07 -2.50 -1.65
N ASN A 113 -11.05 -1.58 -1.63
CA ASN A 113 -10.83 -0.25 -1.05
C ASN A 113 -10.65 -0.37 0.46
N PRO A 114 -9.66 0.31 1.06
CA PRO A 114 -9.53 0.35 2.50
C PRO A 114 -10.68 1.17 3.10
N PHE A 115 -11.00 0.89 4.36
CA PHE A 115 -11.97 1.65 5.14
C PHE A 115 -11.34 2.21 6.42
N VAL A 116 -11.87 3.31 6.95
CA VAL A 116 -11.35 3.91 8.19
C VAL A 116 -12.19 3.46 9.38
N SER A 117 -11.53 3.00 10.43
CA SER A 117 -12.14 2.74 11.74
C SER A 117 -11.19 3.21 12.84
N GLY A 118 -11.70 3.92 13.86
CA GLY A 118 -10.84 4.41 14.95
C GLY A 118 -9.64 5.27 14.51
N GLY A 119 -9.73 5.98 13.38
CA GLY A 119 -8.64 6.80 12.83
C GLY A 119 -7.54 6.02 12.11
N GLN A 120 -7.73 4.72 11.87
CA GLN A 120 -6.79 3.87 11.14
C GLN A 120 -7.46 3.28 9.91
N PHE A 121 -6.67 3.09 8.85
CA PHE A 121 -7.09 2.38 7.65
C PHE A 121 -7.00 0.88 7.84
N PHE A 122 -8.07 0.17 7.45
CA PHE A 122 -8.21 -1.28 7.47
C PHE A 122 -8.54 -1.81 6.08
N CYS A 123 -8.23 -3.07 5.84
CA CYS A 123 -8.61 -3.82 4.64
C CYS A 123 -9.46 -5.01 5.07
N ASP A 124 -10.60 -5.22 4.40
CA ASP A 124 -11.27 -6.51 4.36
C ASP A 124 -10.73 -7.27 3.14
N PRO A 125 -9.90 -8.32 3.32
CA PRO A 125 -9.18 -8.94 2.20
C PRO A 125 -10.12 -9.55 1.16
N LEU A 126 -9.77 -9.38 -0.11
CA LEU A 126 -10.37 -10.21 -1.17
C LEU A 126 -9.76 -11.61 -1.08
N GLU A 127 -10.59 -12.61 -0.83
CA GLU A 127 -10.22 -14.03 -0.85
C GLU A 127 -10.50 -14.63 -2.22
N GLY A 128 -9.44 -14.98 -2.93
CA GLY A 128 -9.48 -15.69 -4.20
C GLY A 128 -9.04 -17.15 -4.07
N ARG A 129 -9.45 -18.00 -5.00
CA ARG A 129 -9.04 -19.41 -5.05
C ARG A 129 -8.54 -19.78 -6.43
N LEU A 130 -7.41 -20.49 -6.50
CA LEU A 130 -6.88 -21.12 -7.70
C LEU A 130 -6.90 -22.63 -7.52
N TYR A 131 -7.44 -23.38 -8.49
CA TYR A 131 -7.62 -24.83 -8.34
C TYR A 131 -7.63 -25.56 -9.68
N PHE A 132 -7.17 -26.80 -9.68
CA PHE A 132 -7.34 -27.69 -10.83
C PHE A 132 -8.78 -28.20 -10.89
N SER A 133 -9.39 -28.13 -12.06
CA SER A 133 -10.74 -28.63 -12.31
C SER A 133 -10.81 -29.23 -13.71
N ASP A 134 -11.32 -30.44 -13.85
CA ASP A 134 -11.53 -31.02 -15.17
C ASP A 134 -12.64 -30.28 -15.94
N GLY A 135 -12.57 -30.32 -17.26
CA GLY A 135 -13.68 -29.95 -18.14
C GLY A 135 -13.59 -28.60 -18.82
N LEU A 136 -12.58 -27.76 -18.52
CA LEU A 136 -12.36 -26.54 -19.30
C LEU A 136 -12.04 -26.90 -20.76
N ARG A 137 -12.43 -26.02 -21.66
CA ARG A 137 -12.33 -26.23 -23.11
C ARG A 137 -11.81 -24.96 -23.79
N GLY A 138 -10.69 -25.10 -24.49
CA GLY A 138 -10.22 -24.11 -25.47
C GLY A 138 -10.85 -24.34 -26.85
N ALA A 139 -10.06 -24.22 -27.91
CA ALA A 139 -10.50 -24.53 -29.28
C ALA A 139 -10.75 -26.03 -29.54
N GLY A 140 -10.24 -26.91 -28.67
CA GLY A 140 -10.33 -28.36 -28.80
C GLY A 140 -11.41 -29.03 -27.96
N GLN A 141 -11.18 -30.30 -27.61
CA GLN A 141 -12.02 -31.03 -26.66
C GLN A 141 -11.83 -30.53 -25.23
N ALA A 142 -12.78 -30.86 -24.34
CA ALA A 142 -12.65 -30.56 -22.92
C ALA A 142 -11.43 -31.29 -22.33
N VAL A 143 -10.62 -30.57 -21.55
CA VAL A 143 -9.36 -31.06 -21.00
C VAL A 143 -9.59 -31.64 -19.61
N LYS A 144 -9.06 -32.85 -19.39
CA LYS A 144 -8.97 -33.47 -18.07
C LYS A 144 -7.55 -33.28 -17.56
N ASN A 145 -7.39 -33.05 -16.27
CA ASN A 145 -6.09 -33.02 -15.63
C ASN A 145 -5.50 -34.44 -15.64
N LYS A 146 -4.39 -34.62 -16.35
CA LYS A 146 -3.71 -35.90 -16.52
C LYS A 146 -2.20 -35.70 -16.60
N VAL A 147 -1.46 -36.73 -16.24
CA VAL A 147 -0.02 -36.85 -16.46
C VAL A 147 0.25 -38.13 -17.24
N SER A 148 1.12 -38.05 -18.24
CA SER A 148 1.50 -39.18 -19.07
C SER A 148 2.84 -39.73 -18.59
N TYR A 149 2.86 -41.01 -18.25
CA TYR A 149 4.03 -41.73 -17.77
C TYR A 149 4.08 -43.09 -18.48
N ARG A 150 5.15 -43.33 -19.24
CA ARG A 150 5.39 -44.54 -20.03
C ARG A 150 4.26 -44.83 -21.03
N GLY A 151 3.76 -43.78 -21.67
CA GLY A 151 2.66 -43.82 -22.63
C GLY A 151 1.29 -44.06 -22.00
N ILE A 152 1.17 -44.02 -20.66
CA ILE A 152 -0.08 -44.23 -19.93
C ILE A 152 -0.51 -42.94 -19.25
N ASP A 153 -1.78 -42.59 -19.40
CA ASP A 153 -2.39 -41.45 -18.71
C ASP A 153 -2.80 -41.80 -17.28
N TYR A 154 -2.27 -41.06 -16.32
CA TYR A 154 -2.66 -41.11 -14.92
C TYR A 154 -3.44 -39.86 -14.52
N ARG A 155 -4.43 -40.03 -13.65
CA ARG A 155 -5.14 -38.91 -13.03
C ARG A 155 -4.44 -38.53 -11.72
N PRO A 156 -3.85 -37.32 -11.60
CA PRO A 156 -3.22 -36.89 -10.36
C PRO A 156 -4.26 -36.50 -9.30
N ALA A 157 -3.82 -36.43 -8.06
CA ALA A 157 -4.56 -35.70 -7.03
C ALA A 157 -4.55 -34.20 -7.36
N LEU A 158 -5.72 -33.56 -7.27
CA LEU A 158 -5.90 -32.16 -7.65
C LEU A 158 -5.79 -31.25 -6.42
N GLY A 159 -4.87 -30.31 -6.47
CA GLY A 159 -4.67 -29.30 -5.44
C GLY A 159 -5.50 -28.02 -5.65
N SER A 160 -5.56 -27.20 -4.60
CA SER A 160 -6.04 -25.81 -4.68
C SER A 160 -5.31 -24.95 -3.67
N THR A 161 -5.24 -23.64 -3.92
CA THR A 161 -4.75 -22.64 -2.97
C THR A 161 -5.70 -21.46 -2.89
N THR A 162 -5.72 -20.79 -1.74
CA THR A 162 -6.35 -19.48 -1.57
C THR A 162 -5.30 -18.38 -1.66
N VAL A 163 -5.74 -17.19 -2.06
CA VAL A 163 -4.92 -15.99 -2.17
C VAL A 163 -5.69 -14.82 -1.55
N SER A 164 -5.10 -14.22 -0.53
CA SER A 164 -5.65 -13.02 0.12
C SER A 164 -5.00 -11.76 -0.47
N VAL A 165 -5.83 -10.81 -0.91
CA VAL A 165 -5.38 -9.54 -1.54
C VAL A 165 -5.86 -8.34 -0.74
N CYS A 166 -4.94 -7.44 -0.42
CA CYS A 166 -5.21 -6.15 0.22
C CYS A 166 -4.41 -5.04 -0.46
N PRO A 167 -4.88 -3.79 -0.41
CA PRO A 167 -4.10 -2.67 -0.88
C PRO A 167 -2.91 -2.41 0.07
N ARG A 168 -1.93 -1.66 -0.42
CA ARG A 168 -0.86 -1.11 0.41
C ARG A 168 -1.46 0.02 1.24
N ILE A 169 -1.56 -0.19 2.55
CA ILE A 169 -2.03 0.84 3.47
C ILE A 169 -0.83 1.70 3.88
N GLN A 170 -0.74 2.92 3.35
CA GLN A 170 0.22 3.91 3.80
C GLN A 170 -0.51 4.93 4.70
N GLN A 171 -0.16 4.96 5.98
CA GLN A 171 -0.75 5.90 6.92
C GLN A 171 -0.13 7.30 6.73
N PRO A 172 -0.94 8.35 6.53
CA PRO A 172 -0.42 9.71 6.50
C PRO A 172 0.21 10.04 7.85
N ARG A 173 1.32 10.75 7.82
CA ARG A 173 1.99 11.25 9.02
C ARG A 173 1.76 12.75 9.12
N PHE A 174 1.30 13.16 10.30
CA PHE A 174 1.10 14.57 10.64
C PHE A 174 2.06 14.95 11.75
N THR A 175 2.80 16.04 11.56
CA THR A 175 3.75 16.56 12.55
C THR A 175 3.40 18.00 12.89
N LEU A 176 3.24 18.28 14.18
CA LEU A 176 3.11 19.65 14.70
C LEU A 176 4.49 20.17 15.08
N SER A 177 4.81 21.40 14.67
CA SER A 177 6.06 22.08 15.02
C SER A 177 5.84 23.59 15.12
N PHE A 178 6.90 24.34 15.45
CA PHE A 178 6.84 25.79 15.55
C PHE A 178 7.85 26.48 14.63
N ASP A 179 7.43 27.59 14.04
CA ASP A 179 8.30 28.58 13.38
C ASP A 179 8.40 29.79 14.32
N VAL A 180 9.57 29.93 14.95
CA VAL A 180 9.88 30.98 15.93
C VAL A 180 11.32 31.44 15.69
N PRO A 181 11.62 32.74 15.71
CA PRO A 181 13.01 33.17 15.61
C PRO A 181 13.81 32.69 16.83
N PRO A 182 15.01 32.12 16.62
CA PRO A 182 15.75 31.41 17.67
C PRO A 182 16.30 32.31 18.78
N THR A 183 16.41 33.62 18.51
CA THR A 183 16.85 34.62 19.48
C THR A 183 16.02 35.87 19.32
N GLN A 184 15.62 36.45 20.45
CA GLN A 184 14.94 37.74 20.51
C GLN A 184 15.84 38.70 21.27
N ALA A 185 16.05 39.88 20.71
CA ALA A 185 16.74 40.96 21.41
C ALA A 185 15.71 41.82 22.14
N GLY A 186 16.06 42.25 23.35
CA GLY A 186 15.24 43.10 24.19
C GLY A 186 16.09 43.88 25.18
N GLU A 187 15.50 44.88 25.80
CA GLU A 187 16.14 45.61 26.90
C GLU A 187 16.23 44.70 28.14
N ALA A 188 17.38 44.72 28.81
CA ALA A 188 17.66 43.85 29.94
C ALA A 188 16.69 44.07 31.10
N GLY A 189 16.03 43.00 31.56
CA GLY A 189 15.03 43.05 32.63
C GLY A 189 13.65 43.56 32.20
N GLU A 190 13.46 43.95 30.94
CA GLU A 190 12.15 44.28 30.39
C GLU A 190 11.48 43.05 29.78
N SER A 191 10.22 43.20 29.35
CA SER A 191 9.51 42.16 28.60
C SER A 191 9.67 42.40 27.10
N THR A 192 9.95 41.34 26.37
CA THR A 192 10.00 41.34 24.91
C THR A 192 8.86 40.49 24.35
N SER A 193 8.19 41.01 23.32
CA SER A 193 7.18 40.25 22.58
C SER A 193 7.73 39.78 21.23
N TYR A 194 7.44 38.53 20.87
CA TYR A 194 7.80 37.97 19.58
C TYR A 194 6.67 37.13 18.99
N GLU A 195 6.74 36.93 17.68
CA GLU A 195 5.78 36.10 16.97
C GLU A 195 6.25 34.64 16.92
N ALA A 196 5.31 33.73 17.22
CA ALA A 196 5.47 32.31 17.03
C ALA A 196 4.35 31.78 16.13
N ARG A 197 4.64 30.80 15.28
CA ARG A 197 3.63 30.14 14.45
C ARG A 197 3.61 28.66 14.69
N ALA A 198 2.42 28.09 14.87
CA ALA A 198 2.23 26.65 14.84
C ALA A 198 2.16 26.18 13.38
N LEU A 199 2.89 25.10 13.09
CA LEU A 199 2.97 24.47 11.79
C LEU A 199 2.33 23.08 11.85
N LEU A 200 1.67 22.69 10.77
CA LEU A 200 1.22 21.34 10.51
C LEU A 200 1.88 20.85 9.23
N ALA A 201 2.73 19.83 9.35
CA ALA A 201 3.34 19.15 8.23
C ALA A 201 2.60 17.84 7.94
N THR A 202 2.34 17.58 6.65
CA THR A 202 1.84 16.29 6.16
C THR A 202 2.91 15.62 5.33
N ASP A 203 3.22 14.37 5.65
CA ASP A 203 4.07 13.50 4.85
C ASP A 203 3.50 12.07 4.81
N ALA A 204 4.14 11.20 4.01
CA ALA A 204 3.73 9.81 3.83
C ALA A 204 2.24 9.61 3.47
N ASN A 205 1.63 10.58 2.79
CA ASN A 205 0.24 10.55 2.38
C ASN A 205 0.13 10.19 0.89
N SER A 206 -0.53 9.08 0.58
CA SER A 206 -0.81 8.66 -0.80
C SER A 206 -2.15 9.21 -1.33
N SER A 207 -2.96 9.84 -0.46
CA SER A 207 -4.19 10.51 -0.88
C SER A 207 -3.90 11.82 -1.60
N GLN A 208 -4.84 12.26 -2.43
CA GLN A 208 -4.84 13.62 -3.01
C GLN A 208 -5.22 14.68 -1.97
N ASP A 209 -5.83 14.26 -0.88
CA ASP A 209 -6.36 15.12 0.17
C ASP A 209 -5.42 15.16 1.39
N GLY A 210 -5.26 16.34 1.98
CA GLY A 210 -4.53 16.55 3.24
C GLY A 210 -5.45 16.64 4.46
N ALA A 211 -4.97 17.22 5.55
CA ALA A 211 -5.79 17.45 6.73
C ALA A 211 -6.96 18.43 6.43
N GLU A 212 -8.17 18.09 6.90
CA GLU A 212 -9.38 18.91 6.76
C GLU A 212 -9.70 19.74 8.02
N GLY A 213 -9.07 19.40 9.15
CA GLY A 213 -9.24 20.07 10.42
C GLY A 213 -8.23 19.62 11.46
N TRP A 214 -8.15 20.36 12.56
CA TRP A 214 -7.24 20.10 13.66
C TRP A 214 -7.76 20.72 14.96
N SER A 215 -7.28 20.19 16.08
CA SER A 215 -7.46 20.76 17.42
C SER A 215 -6.13 20.71 18.14
N VAL A 216 -5.60 21.86 18.52
CA VAL A 216 -4.28 22.01 19.15
C VAL A 216 -4.39 22.75 20.49
N GLY A 217 -3.60 22.29 21.46
CA GLY A 217 -3.34 23.00 22.71
C GLY A 217 -1.85 23.33 22.79
N ILE A 218 -1.52 24.59 23.04
CA ILE A 218 -0.14 25.08 23.05
C ILE A 218 0.10 25.84 24.35
N ALA A 219 1.18 25.49 25.04
CA ALA A 219 1.68 26.18 26.22
C ALA A 219 3.05 26.80 25.94
N SER A 220 3.44 27.80 26.73
CA SER A 220 4.78 28.39 26.71
C SER A 220 5.43 28.21 28.07
N LEU A 221 6.68 27.74 28.10
CA LEU A 221 7.52 27.68 29.29
C LEU A 221 8.54 28.82 29.21
N GLY A 222 8.69 29.60 30.29
CA GLY A 222 9.58 30.77 30.31
C GLY A 222 9.00 32.03 29.65
N GLY A 223 7.78 31.95 29.12
CA GLY A 223 7.04 33.07 28.56
C GLY A 223 5.53 32.90 28.74
N ARG A 224 4.76 33.86 28.21
CA ARG A 224 3.31 33.91 28.26
C ARG A 224 2.75 34.18 26.86
N ILE A 225 1.84 33.33 26.39
CA ILE A 225 1.10 33.60 25.16
C ILE A 225 0.07 34.68 25.47
N ILE A 226 0.19 35.83 24.80
CA ILE A 226 -0.65 37.02 25.05
C ILE A 226 -1.68 37.25 23.95
N SER A 227 -1.50 36.64 22.78
CA SER A 227 -2.48 36.65 21.70
C SER A 227 -2.32 35.42 20.82
N ALA A 228 -3.42 35.00 20.18
CA ALA A 228 -3.41 33.97 19.16
C ALA A 228 -4.50 34.25 18.11
N THR A 229 -4.20 33.97 16.85
CA THR A 229 -5.11 34.21 15.72
C THR A 229 -4.81 33.28 14.55
N THR A 230 -5.84 32.98 13.77
CA THR A 230 -5.74 32.29 12.47
C THR A 230 -5.48 33.25 11.30
N SER A 231 -5.51 34.57 11.53
CA SER A 231 -5.23 35.55 10.48
C SER A 231 -3.81 35.41 9.94
N GLY A 232 -3.66 35.45 8.62
CA GLY A 232 -2.38 35.24 7.93
C GLY A 232 -1.91 33.79 7.88
N THR A 233 -2.78 32.82 8.21
CA THR A 233 -2.50 31.38 8.12
C THR A 233 -3.48 30.68 7.17
N VAL A 234 -3.26 29.40 6.87
CA VAL A 234 -4.21 28.63 6.04
C VAL A 234 -5.57 28.45 6.71
N ALA A 235 -5.65 28.68 8.03
CA ALA A 235 -6.86 28.56 8.84
C ALA A 235 -7.80 29.77 8.72
N ALA A 236 -7.32 30.89 8.17
CA ALA A 236 -8.13 32.07 7.94
C ALA A 236 -9.30 31.77 6.97
N LEU A 237 -10.34 32.59 7.03
CA LEU A 237 -11.40 32.56 6.02
C LEU A 237 -10.82 32.76 4.63
N SER A 238 -11.41 32.10 3.64
CA SER A 238 -11.00 32.21 2.23
C SER A 238 -11.10 33.63 1.68
N THR A 239 -12.06 34.43 2.16
CA THR A 239 -12.16 35.87 1.87
C THR A 239 -11.05 36.71 2.52
N SER A 240 -10.25 36.11 3.41
CA SER A 240 -9.12 36.72 4.11
C SER A 240 -7.79 36.04 3.75
N GLY A 241 -7.75 35.28 2.64
CA GLY A 241 -6.55 34.66 2.10
C GLY A 241 -6.17 33.29 2.68
N GLY A 242 -7.03 32.69 3.53
CA GLY A 242 -6.85 31.31 3.99
C GLY A 242 -7.63 30.28 3.16
N LEU A 243 -7.76 29.06 3.68
CA LEU A 243 -8.50 27.96 3.04
C LEU A 243 -9.88 27.74 3.65
N ARG A 244 -10.16 28.27 4.84
CA ARG A 244 -11.42 28.00 5.55
C ARG A 244 -12.61 28.61 4.80
N ARG A 245 -13.61 27.79 4.52
CA ARG A 245 -14.87 28.19 3.89
C ARG A 245 -15.82 28.81 4.91
N ILE A 246 -16.87 29.45 4.41
CA ILE A 246 -17.87 30.14 5.25
C ILE A 246 -18.63 29.16 6.15
N ASP A 247 -18.77 27.92 5.71
CA ASP A 247 -19.37 26.80 6.44
C ASP A 247 -18.34 26.04 7.31
N GLY A 248 -17.08 26.49 7.34
CA GLY A 248 -16.04 25.96 8.20
C GLY A 248 -16.15 26.48 9.64
N PHE A 249 -15.45 25.82 10.56
CA PHE A 249 -15.41 26.16 11.98
C PHE A 249 -14.03 26.70 12.36
N GLU A 250 -14.00 27.71 13.23
CA GLU A 250 -12.77 28.16 13.88
C GLU A 250 -13.09 28.71 15.26
N ARG A 251 -12.31 28.26 16.25
CA ARG A 251 -12.37 28.78 17.61
C ARG A 251 -10.97 28.76 18.19
N THR A 252 -10.45 29.94 18.50
CA THR A 252 -9.14 30.14 19.12
C THR A 252 -9.30 30.95 20.39
N GLU A 253 -8.80 30.42 21.51
CA GLU A 253 -8.97 31.03 22.83
C GLU A 253 -7.70 30.92 23.66
N LEU A 254 -7.35 31.99 24.38
CA LEU A 254 -6.33 31.92 25.42
C LEU A 254 -6.90 31.17 26.63
N THR A 255 -6.09 30.28 27.20
CA THR A 255 -6.46 29.52 28.39
C THR A 255 -5.77 30.07 29.63
N SER A 256 -6.43 29.93 30.79
CA SER A 256 -5.95 30.40 32.08
C SER A 256 -6.26 29.39 33.19
N GLY A 257 -5.67 29.59 34.37
CA GLY A 257 -5.71 28.66 35.50
C GLY A 257 -4.39 27.88 35.65
N ALA A 258 -4.08 27.45 36.87
CA ALA A 258 -2.84 26.75 37.18
C ALA A 258 -2.67 25.50 36.31
N GLY A 259 -1.58 25.44 35.53
CA GLY A 259 -1.30 24.32 34.61
C GLY A 259 -2.07 24.36 33.29
N ASN A 260 -2.83 25.42 33.02
CA ASN A 260 -3.65 25.60 31.83
C ASN A 260 -3.40 26.95 31.14
N GLN A 261 -2.26 27.60 31.37
CA GLN A 261 -1.90 28.85 30.68
C GLN A 261 -1.39 28.55 29.27
N GLY A 262 -2.04 29.12 28.26
CA GLY A 262 -1.69 28.84 26.86
C GLY A 262 -2.76 29.29 25.87
N VAL A 263 -2.89 28.52 24.79
CA VAL A 263 -3.93 28.69 23.77
C VAL A 263 -4.50 27.33 23.37
N VAL A 264 -5.81 27.30 23.12
CA VAL A 264 -6.46 26.22 22.37
C VAL A 264 -6.96 26.77 21.05
N SER A 265 -6.82 26.00 19.98
CA SER A 265 -7.36 26.34 18.66
C SER A 265 -7.92 25.11 17.98
N ALA A 266 -9.17 25.19 17.56
CA ALA A 266 -9.86 24.15 16.81
C ALA A 266 -10.38 24.72 15.49
N VAL A 267 -10.11 24.03 14.39
CA VAL A 267 -10.42 24.46 13.03
C VAL A 267 -10.96 23.29 12.22
N THR A 268 -12.02 23.55 11.46
CA THR A 268 -12.50 22.69 10.36
C THR A 268 -12.59 23.55 9.12
N LEU A 269 -11.92 23.17 8.03
CA LEU A 269 -11.84 24.00 6.83
C LEU A 269 -13.19 24.16 6.14
N SER A 270 -14.03 23.12 6.11
CA SER A 270 -15.40 23.15 5.61
C SER A 270 -16.18 21.96 6.16
N THR A 271 -17.49 22.12 6.35
CA THR A 271 -18.36 21.03 6.84
C THR A 271 -19.23 20.44 5.73
N SER A 272 -19.26 21.09 4.56
CA SER A 272 -20.07 20.69 3.40
C SER A 272 -19.27 20.47 2.12
N SER A 273 -17.99 20.83 2.09
CA SER A 273 -17.07 20.57 0.99
C SER A 273 -15.82 19.85 1.47
N GLY A 274 -15.22 19.02 0.62
CA GLY A 274 -13.94 18.34 0.89
C GLY A 274 -12.74 19.29 0.81
N THR A 275 -12.80 20.46 1.47
CA THR A 275 -11.67 21.40 1.49
C THR A 275 -10.59 20.89 2.43
N THR A 276 -9.39 20.60 1.91
CA THR A 276 -8.26 20.11 2.70
C THR A 276 -7.02 20.99 2.54
N LEU A 277 -6.04 20.81 3.43
CA LEU A 277 -4.67 21.22 3.18
C LEU A 277 -4.08 20.44 1.99
N PRO A 278 -2.97 20.90 1.39
CA PRO A 278 -2.22 20.08 0.44
C PRO A 278 -1.84 18.71 1.03
N PRO A 279 -1.80 17.64 0.22
CA PRO A 279 -1.54 16.29 0.71
C PRO A 279 -0.13 16.09 1.24
N THR A 280 0.81 16.98 0.90
CA THR A 280 2.18 17.00 1.43
C THR A 280 2.66 18.42 1.70
N GLY A 281 3.67 18.54 2.57
CA GLY A 281 4.33 19.79 2.90
C GLY A 281 3.85 20.41 4.22
N THR A 282 4.32 21.62 4.48
CA THR A 282 4.15 22.29 5.79
C THR A 282 3.31 23.55 5.65
N GLN A 283 2.27 23.65 6.48
CA GLN A 283 1.37 24.80 6.52
C GLN A 283 1.44 25.51 7.87
N ARG A 284 1.35 26.84 7.85
CA ARG A 284 1.12 27.63 9.06
C ARG A 284 -0.35 27.54 9.42
N ILE A 285 -0.68 27.11 10.63
CA ILE A 285 -2.07 26.90 11.06
C ILE A 285 -2.51 27.88 12.14
N LEU A 286 -1.60 28.40 12.97
CA LEU A 286 -1.91 29.37 14.02
C LEU A 286 -0.75 30.37 14.18
N ARG A 287 -1.07 31.64 14.37
CA ARG A 287 -0.13 32.72 14.69
C ARG A 287 -0.36 33.15 16.14
N MET A 288 0.72 33.33 16.89
CA MET A 288 0.70 33.69 18.30
C MET A 288 1.69 34.81 18.60
N THR A 289 1.38 35.62 19.61
CA THR A 289 2.36 36.52 20.22
C THR A 289 2.72 36.00 21.60
N VAL A 290 4.02 35.83 21.84
CA VAL A 290 4.57 35.39 23.11
C VAL A 290 5.33 36.55 23.74
N GLU A 291 5.07 36.78 25.02
CA GLU A 291 5.79 37.74 25.86
C GLU A 291 6.72 36.96 26.79
N ALA A 292 7.98 37.36 26.88
CA ALA A 292 8.96 36.76 27.78
C ALA A 292 9.83 37.85 28.42
N ALA A 293 10.34 37.58 29.62
CA ALA A 293 11.28 38.47 30.28
C ALA A 293 12.67 38.34 29.63
N THR A 294 13.29 39.47 29.31
CA THR A 294 14.68 39.52 28.87
C THR A 294 15.59 39.34 30.08
N PRO A 295 16.50 38.36 30.09
CA PRO A 295 17.40 38.15 31.22
C PRO A 295 18.30 39.38 31.45
N GLN A 296 18.65 39.63 32.71
CA GLN A 296 19.71 40.57 33.05
C GLN A 296 21.05 39.97 32.62
N PRO A 297 21.93 40.73 31.95
CA PRO A 297 23.24 40.23 31.57
C PRO A 297 24.03 39.97 32.85
N VAL A 298 24.61 38.77 32.94
CA VAL A 298 25.55 38.46 34.02
C VAL A 298 26.96 38.79 33.56
N THR A 299 27.77 39.33 34.47
CA THR A 299 29.20 39.54 34.22
C THR A 299 29.96 38.27 34.60
N SER A 300 30.48 37.56 33.60
CA SER A 300 31.47 36.49 33.81
C SER A 300 32.76 36.85 33.05
N ALA A 301 33.90 36.83 33.76
CA ALA A 301 35.23 37.14 33.21
C ALA A 301 35.37 38.48 32.44
N GLY A 302 34.54 39.49 32.74
CA GLY A 302 34.60 40.80 32.08
C GLY A 302 33.89 40.88 30.72
N GLN A 303 33.11 39.86 30.34
CA GLN A 303 32.19 39.89 29.19
C GLN A 303 30.74 39.72 29.66
N PHE A 304 29.80 40.37 28.98
CA PHE A 304 28.36 40.18 29.20
C PHE A 304 27.89 38.93 28.46
N SER A 305 27.24 38.01 29.18
CA SER A 305 26.62 36.79 28.64
C SER A 305 25.14 36.76 29.01
N CYS A 306 24.32 36.16 28.13
CA CYS A 306 23.00 35.67 28.50
C CYS A 306 23.18 34.19 28.85
N ASP A 307 23.04 33.83 30.12
CA ASP A 307 23.05 32.43 30.57
C ASP A 307 21.68 31.76 30.35
#